data_AF-A0A314ZJ61-F1
#
_entry.id   AF-A0A314ZJ61-F1
#
_cell.length_a   1.000
_cell.length_b   1.000
_cell.length_c   1.000
_cell.angle_alpha   90.00
_cell.angle_beta   90.00
_cell.angle_gamma   90.00
#
_symmetry.space_group_name_H-M   'P 1'
#
loop_
_entity.id
_entity.type
_entity.pdbx_description
1 polymer ?
#
loop_
_entity_poly.entity_id
_entity_poly.type
_entity_poly.pdbx_seq_one_letter_code
_entity_poly.pdbx_strand_id
1 'polypeptide(L)'
;MASSLHQWESDPLFAAAEVVQDSADRMESVFRLLLHELSLIQGDCPDLKLLVSIYYHKRDLATTLETAKWQLEDFERAVSFSAVAGKPQLREDVISRHNQFIRAIREQILYVEKNLEGTSIGDPMRNTC
;
A
#
# COMPACT_ATOMS: atom_id res chain seq x y z
N MET A 1 24.30 14.79 16.47
CA MET A 1 23.50 13.75 15.77
C MET A 1 22.04 13.66 16.26
N ALA A 2 21.55 14.58 17.12
CA ALA A 2 20.16 14.61 17.60
C ALA A 2 19.20 15.45 16.72
N SER A 3 19.69 16.01 15.61
CA SER A 3 18.94 16.95 14.76
C SER A 3 17.85 16.27 13.93
N SER A 4 18.02 15.00 13.54
CA SER A 4 17.03 14.29 12.72
C SER A 4 15.77 13.88 13.50
N LEU A 5 15.91 13.44 14.75
CA LEU A 5 14.78 13.01 15.59
C LEU A 5 13.83 14.19 15.89
N HIS A 6 14.37 15.33 16.33
CA HIS A 6 13.58 16.55 16.56
C HIS A 6 12.88 17.07 15.30
N GLN A 7 13.45 16.82 14.12
CA GLN A 7 12.87 17.23 12.84
C GLN A 7 11.62 16.41 12.47
N TRP A 8 11.48 15.18 13.00
CA TRP A 8 10.25 14.38 12.89
C TRP A 8 9.22 14.78 13.95
N GLU A 9 9.65 15.02 15.21
CA GLU A 9 8.75 15.49 16.28
C GLU A 9 8.07 16.83 15.96
N SER A 10 8.74 17.69 15.18
CA SER A 10 8.20 18.99 14.76
C SER A 10 7.35 18.97 13.49
N ASP A 11 7.23 17.81 12.83
CA ASP A 11 6.51 17.67 11.56
C ASP A 11 5.02 17.36 11.78
N PRO A 12 4.11 18.32 11.51
CA PRO A 12 2.69 18.12 11.75
C PRO A 12 2.05 17.06 10.84
N LEU A 13 2.72 16.67 9.74
CA LEU A 13 2.24 15.65 8.82
C LEU A 13 2.77 14.25 9.15
N PHE A 14 3.64 14.10 10.16
CA PHE A 14 4.23 12.81 10.50
C PHE A 14 3.18 11.74 10.84
N ALA A 15 2.20 12.07 11.68
CA ALA A 15 1.13 11.14 12.05
C ALA A 15 0.29 10.71 10.84
N ALA A 16 0.08 11.61 9.87
CA ALA A 16 -0.63 11.26 8.64
C ALA A 16 0.23 10.36 7.74
N ALA A 17 1.54 10.59 7.67
CA ALA A 17 2.47 9.72 6.95
C ALA A 17 2.53 8.31 7.55
N GLU A 18 2.54 8.19 8.89
CA GLU A 18 2.52 6.92 9.61
C GLU A 18 1.28 6.09 9.24
N VAL A 19 0.10 6.71 9.21
CA VAL A 19 -1.14 6.04 8.81
C VAL A 19 -1.08 5.53 7.36
N VAL A 20 -0.51 6.31 6.44
CA VAL A 20 -0.30 5.89 5.05
C VAL A 20 0.66 4.70 4.97
N GLN A 21 1.74 4.73 5.75
CA GLN A 21 2.72 3.66 5.80
C GLN A 21 2.10 2.37 6.35
N ASP A 22 1.37 2.43 7.46
CA ASP A 22 0.70 1.28 8.06
C ASP A 22 -0.26 0.59 7.09
N SER A 23 -1.02 1.39 6.32
CA SER A 23 -1.92 0.85 5.30
C SER A 23 -1.16 0.21 4.13
N ALA A 24 -0.05 0.81 3.69
CA ALA A 24 0.79 0.24 2.66
C ALA A 24 1.45 -1.08 3.11
N ASP A 25 1.95 -1.14 4.35
CA ASP A 25 2.54 -2.34 4.95
C ASP A 25 1.51 -3.46 5.10
N ARG A 26 0.27 -3.12 5.51
CA ARG A 26 -0.84 -4.09 5.57
C ARG A 26 -1.19 -4.62 4.18
N MET A 27 -1.32 -3.75 3.17
CA MET A 27 -1.56 -4.14 1.78
C MET A 27 -0.45 -5.10 1.30
N GLU A 28 0.81 -4.77 1.54
CA GLU A 28 1.94 -5.60 1.12
C GLU A 28 1.98 -6.96 1.84
N SER A 29 1.63 -6.98 3.13
CA SER A 29 1.53 -8.23 3.90
C SER A 29 0.49 -9.17 3.31
N VAL A 30 -0.72 -8.67 3.02
CA VAL A 30 -1.78 -9.49 2.40
C VAL A 30 -1.38 -9.92 0.99
N PHE A 31 -0.72 -9.05 0.22
CA PHE A 31 -0.23 -9.36 -1.12
C PHE A 31 0.79 -10.50 -1.11
N ARG A 32 1.80 -10.45 -0.21
CA ARG A 32 2.79 -11.51 -0.06
C ARG A 32 2.15 -12.84 0.36
N LEU A 33 1.18 -12.80 1.27
CA LEU A 33 0.44 -13.98 1.69
C LEU A 33 -0.35 -14.60 0.52
N LEU A 34 -1.03 -13.78 -0.27
CA LEU A 34 -1.77 -14.22 -1.45
C LEU A 34 -0.84 -14.86 -2.49
N LEU A 35 0.30 -14.25 -2.79
CA LEU A 35 1.29 -14.83 -3.72
C LEU A 35 1.80 -16.19 -3.24
N HIS A 36 2.05 -16.31 -1.93
CA HIS A 36 2.46 -17.57 -1.34
C HIS A 36 1.37 -18.64 -1.49
N GLU A 37 0.11 -18.33 -1.18
CA GLU A 37 -0.99 -19.28 -1.34
C GLU A 37 -1.22 -19.69 -2.80
N LEU A 38 -1.10 -18.75 -3.75
CA LEU A 38 -1.16 -19.06 -5.17
C LEU A 38 -0.03 -20.00 -5.61
N SER A 39 1.16 -19.87 -5.02
CA SER A 39 2.30 -20.77 -5.30
C SER A 39 2.11 -22.19 -4.75
N LEU A 40 1.21 -22.36 -3.76
CA LEU A 40 0.85 -23.67 -3.21
C LEU A 40 -0.19 -24.42 -4.06
N ILE A 41 -0.78 -23.77 -5.08
CA ILE A 41 -1.63 -24.45 -6.06
C ILE A 41 -0.73 -25.34 -6.92
N GLN A 42 -0.47 -26.56 -6.45
CA GLN A 42 0.24 -27.60 -7.19
C GLN A 42 -0.63 -28.86 -7.26
N GLY A 43 -0.94 -29.32 -8.47
CA GLY A 43 -1.71 -30.54 -8.74
C GLY A 43 -3.10 -30.29 -9.34
N ASP A 44 -3.72 -31.38 -9.83
CA ASP A 44 -5.01 -31.35 -10.54
C ASP A 44 -6.24 -31.07 -9.64
N CYS A 45 -6.07 -31.10 -8.31
CA CYS A 45 -7.16 -30.85 -7.36
C CYS A 45 -6.66 -30.02 -6.15
N PRO A 46 -6.78 -28.68 -6.21
CA PRO A 46 -6.41 -27.82 -5.09
C PRO A 46 -7.34 -28.00 -3.88
N ASP A 47 -6.77 -27.94 -2.67
CA ASP A 47 -7.53 -27.99 -1.41
C ASP A 47 -8.60 -26.88 -1.39
N LEU A 48 -9.86 -27.26 -1.16
CA LEU A 48 -10.98 -26.32 -1.06
C LEU A 48 -10.73 -25.24 0.00
N LYS A 49 -10.06 -25.57 1.11
CA LYS A 49 -9.71 -24.58 2.14
C LYS A 49 -8.73 -23.53 1.62
N LEU A 50 -7.75 -23.95 0.82
CA LEU A 50 -6.78 -23.06 0.18
C LEU A 50 -7.49 -22.11 -0.81
N LEU A 51 -8.37 -22.65 -1.66
CA LEU A 51 -9.15 -21.83 -2.61
C LEU A 51 -10.01 -20.78 -1.91
N VAL A 52 -10.68 -21.16 -0.82
CA VAL A 52 -11.47 -20.24 0.01
C VAL A 52 -10.57 -19.18 0.65
N SER A 53 -9.40 -19.56 1.17
CA SER A 53 -8.41 -18.63 1.73
C SER A 53 -7.96 -17.58 0.69
N ILE A 54 -7.58 -18.04 -0.50
CA ILE A 54 -7.18 -17.19 -1.63
C ILE A 54 -8.29 -16.20 -2.01
N TYR A 55 -9.55 -16.65 -2.03
CA TYR A 55 -10.69 -15.78 -2.30
C TYR A 55 -10.81 -14.66 -1.25
N TYR A 56 -10.68 -14.99 0.04
CA TYR A 56 -10.73 -13.99 1.12
C TYR A 56 -9.54 -13.02 1.06
N HIS A 57 -8.32 -13.52 0.86
CA HIS A 57 -7.14 -12.66 0.75
C HIS A 57 -7.17 -11.77 -0.49
N LYS A 58 -7.75 -12.22 -1.62
CA LYS A 58 -8.00 -11.34 -2.77
C LYS A 58 -8.92 -10.17 -2.42
N ARG A 59 -10.00 -10.42 -1.67
CA ARG A 59 -10.94 -9.37 -1.23
C ARG A 59 -10.34 -8.42 -0.20
N ASP A 60 -9.59 -8.96 0.76
CA ASP A 60 -8.89 -8.16 1.76
C ASP A 60 -7.80 -7.31 1.11
N LEU A 61 -7.06 -7.87 0.14
CA LEU A 61 -6.07 -7.14 -0.64
C LEU A 61 -6.73 -5.99 -1.42
N ALA A 62 -7.86 -6.22 -2.09
CA ALA A 62 -8.57 -5.15 -2.78
C ALA A 62 -8.99 -4.03 -1.82
N THR A 63 -9.46 -4.38 -0.62
CA THR A 63 -9.89 -3.39 0.39
C THR A 63 -8.71 -2.59 0.93
N THR A 64 -7.62 -3.26 1.28
CA THR A 64 -6.40 -2.62 1.81
C THR A 64 -5.70 -1.76 0.76
N LEU A 65 -5.69 -2.21 -0.51
CA LEU A 65 -5.19 -1.45 -1.65
C LEU A 65 -5.96 -0.13 -1.84
N GLU A 66 -7.29 -0.18 -1.90
CA GLU A 66 -8.10 1.03 -2.06
C GLU A 66 -7.98 1.97 -0.85
N THR A 67 -7.82 1.41 0.36
CA THR A 67 -7.54 2.20 1.56
C THR A 67 -6.19 2.92 1.46
N ALA A 68 -5.13 2.22 1.07
CA ALA A 68 -3.79 2.80 0.92
C ALA A 68 -3.76 3.90 -0.15
N LYS A 69 -4.45 3.69 -1.29
CA LYS A 69 -4.60 4.72 -2.32
C LYS A 69 -5.27 5.99 -1.80
N TRP A 70 -6.44 5.83 -1.18
CA TRP A 70 -7.21 6.96 -0.70
C TRP A 70 -6.43 7.76 0.36
N GLN A 71 -5.78 7.08 1.30
CA GLN A 71 -4.95 7.74 2.31
C GLN A 71 -3.74 8.45 1.71
N LEU A 72 -3.08 7.84 0.71
CA LEU A 72 -1.97 8.47 0.00
C LEU A 72 -2.41 9.75 -0.74
N GLU A 73 -3.56 9.71 -1.40
CA GLU A 73 -4.11 10.89 -2.07
C GLU A 73 -4.45 12.01 -1.08
N ASP A 74 -5.05 11.67 0.06
CA ASP A 74 -5.36 12.65 1.11
C ASP A 74 -4.08 13.28 1.68
N PHE A 75 -3.06 12.46 1.93
CA PHE A 75 -1.76 12.91 2.37
C PHE A 75 -1.08 13.83 1.35
N GLU A 76 -1.11 13.49 0.06
CA GLU A 76 -0.55 14.35 -1.00
C GLU A 76 -1.26 15.71 -1.07
N ARG A 77 -2.59 15.75 -0.86
CA ARG A 77 -3.34 17.02 -0.75
C ARG A 77 -2.89 17.83 0.47
N ALA A 78 -2.68 17.18 1.62
CA ALA A 78 -2.20 17.85 2.83
C ALA A 78 -0.78 18.42 2.66
N VAL A 79 0.13 17.68 2.02
CA VAL A 79 1.49 18.14 1.69
C VAL A 79 1.44 19.33 0.74
N SER A 80 0.60 19.26 -0.30
CA SER A 80 0.40 20.35 -1.27
C SER A 80 -0.11 21.62 -0.59
N PHE A 81 -1.09 21.49 0.31
CA PHE A 81 -1.61 22.62 1.09
C PHE A 81 -0.53 23.23 2.00
N SER A 82 0.27 22.39 2.67
CA SER A 82 1.39 22.87 3.50
C SER A 82 2.46 23.60 2.68
N ALA A 83 2.68 23.23 1.42
CA ALA A 83 3.63 23.90 0.54
C ALA A 83 3.17 25.31 0.14
N VAL A 84 1.86 25.50 -0.05
CA VAL A 84 1.28 26.79 -0.45
C VAL A 84 1.10 27.75 0.73
N ALA A 85 0.82 27.24 1.94
CA ALA A 85 0.53 28.06 3.12
C ALA A 85 1.77 28.57 3.90
N GLY A 86 2.97 28.06 3.61
CA GLY A 86 4.17 28.26 4.45
C GLY A 86 5.18 29.30 3.96
N LYS A 87 6.12 29.69 4.85
CA LYS A 87 7.35 30.43 4.46
C LYS A 87 8.31 29.46 3.74
N PRO A 88 8.75 29.75 2.51
CA PRO A 88 9.33 28.75 1.60
C PRO A 88 10.66 28.15 2.06
N GLN A 89 11.57 28.92 2.67
CA GLN A 89 12.94 28.45 2.94
C GLN A 89 13.11 27.49 4.12
N LEU A 90 12.13 27.41 5.04
CA LEU A 90 12.26 26.64 6.29
C LEU A 90 11.50 25.31 6.27
N ARG A 91 10.81 25.00 5.16
CA ARG A 91 9.99 23.78 4.98
C ARG A 91 10.30 23.00 3.70
N GLU A 92 11.19 23.50 2.85
CA GLU A 92 11.50 22.88 1.56
C GLU A 92 12.10 21.48 1.72
N ASP A 93 12.91 21.27 2.76
CA ASP A 93 13.46 19.98 3.17
C ASP A 93 12.38 18.99 3.64
N VAL A 94 11.42 19.46 4.45
CA VAL A 94 10.28 18.66 4.93
C VAL A 94 9.37 18.25 3.77
N ILE A 95 9.03 19.19 2.89
CA ILE A 95 8.18 18.94 1.71
C ILE A 95 8.88 17.97 0.75
N SER A 96 10.20 18.12 0.54
CA SER A 96 10.97 17.20 -0.29
C SER A 96 10.94 15.77 0.24
N ARG A 97 11.09 15.59 1.57
CA ARG A 97 10.96 14.27 2.21
C ARG A 97 9.57 13.67 2.02
N HIS A 98 8.50 14.45 2.21
CA HIS A 98 7.14 13.99 2.00
C HIS A 98 6.85 13.60 0.55
N ASN A 99 7.39 14.35 -0.41
CA ASN A 99 7.29 13.98 -1.83
C ASN A 99 8.02 12.68 -2.16
N GLN A 100 9.18 12.43 -1.55
CA GLN A 100 9.90 11.16 -1.68
C GLN A 100 9.09 10.00 -1.09
N PHE A 101 8.52 10.21 0.10
CA PHE A 101 7.62 9.23 0.73
C PHE A 101 6.41 8.92 -0.15
N ILE A 102 5.70 9.95 -0.65
CA ILE A 102 4.55 9.78 -1.55
C ILE A 102 4.92 8.96 -2.78
N ARG A 103 6.08 9.25 -3.39
CA ARG A 103 6.56 8.53 -4.55
C ARG A 103 6.83 7.06 -4.24
N ALA A 104 7.49 6.76 -3.12
CA ALA A 104 7.80 5.39 -2.72
C ALA A 104 6.53 4.56 -2.49
N ILE A 105 5.55 5.09 -1.75
CA ILE A 105 4.27 4.39 -1.51
C ILE A 105 3.49 4.22 -2.81
N ARG A 106 3.49 5.23 -3.70
CA ARG A 106 2.85 5.14 -5.02
C ARG A 106 3.47 4.03 -5.86
N GLU A 107 4.80 3.91 -5.88
CA GLU A 107 5.50 2.84 -6.59
C GLU A 107 5.14 1.45 -6.03
N GLN A 108 4.99 1.32 -4.71
CA GLN A 108 4.54 0.09 -4.05
C GLN A 108 3.09 -0.29 -4.41
N ILE A 109 2.16 0.67 -4.39
CA ILE A 109 0.77 0.49 -4.81
C ILE A 109 0.70 0.02 -6.28
N LEU A 110 1.40 0.73 -7.18
CA LEU A 110 1.45 0.39 -8.60
C LEU A 110 2.01 -1.00 -8.86
N TYR A 111 2.99 -1.43 -8.06
CA TYR A 111 3.54 -2.78 -8.14
C TYR A 111 2.47 -3.82 -7.78
N VAL A 112 1.74 -3.64 -6.69
CA VAL A 112 0.66 -4.54 -6.26
C VAL A 112 -0.46 -4.60 -7.30
N GLU A 113 -0.89 -3.46 -7.83
CA GLU A 113 -1.93 -3.36 -8.87
C GLU A 113 -1.60 -4.17 -10.13
N LYS A 114 -0.40 -3.97 -10.67
CA LYS A 114 0.03 -4.67 -11.90
C LYS A 114 0.06 -6.18 -11.72
N ASN A 115 0.46 -6.66 -10.55
CA ASN A 115 0.48 -8.09 -10.26
C ASN A 115 -0.94 -8.65 -10.06
N LEU A 116 -1.86 -7.89 -9.47
CA LEU A 116 -3.27 -8.25 -9.34
C LEU A 116 -3.94 -8.40 -10.71
N GLU A 117 -3.74 -7.45 -11.63
CA GLU A 117 -4.27 -7.50 -12.99
C GLU A 117 -3.73 -8.71 -13.79
N GLY A 118 -2.43 -9.01 -13.62
CA GLY A 118 -1.79 -10.17 -14.24
C GLY A 118 -2.24 -11.52 -13.66
N THR A 119 -2.76 -11.54 -12.43
CA THR A 119 -3.29 -12.73 -11.75
C THR A 119 -4.77 -12.97 -12.07
N SER A 120 -5.24 -12.55 -13.25
CA SER A 120 -6.52 -12.98 -13.83
C SER A 120 -6.48 -14.47 -14.16
N ILE A 121 -6.42 -15.28 -13.11
CA ILE A 121 -6.73 -16.70 -13.11
C ILE A 121 -8.25 -16.73 -13.12
N GLY A 122 -8.78 -17.18 -14.27
CA GLY A 122 -10.21 -17.33 -14.51
C GLY A 122 -10.90 -18.03 -13.36
N ASP A 123 -12.16 -17.65 -13.15
CA ASP A 123 -13.07 -18.18 -12.14
C ASP A 123 -12.85 -19.69 -11.91
N PRO A 124 -12.21 -20.10 -10.80
CA PRO A 124 -11.94 -21.50 -10.53
C PRO A 124 -13.25 -22.29 -10.32
N MET A 125 -14.40 -21.62 -10.14
CA MET A 125 -15.70 -22.30 -10.04
C MET A 125 -16.27 -22.78 -11.38
N ARG A 126 -15.69 -22.44 -12.54
CA ARG A 126 -16.21 -22.93 -13.83
C ARG A 126 -15.78 -24.35 -14.21
N ASN A 127 -14.76 -24.90 -13.55
CA ASN A 127 -14.28 -26.25 -13.83
C ASN A 127 -14.38 -27.10 -12.57
N THR A 128 -15.61 -27.36 -12.13
CA THR A 128 -15.87 -28.47 -11.20
C THR A 128 -16.02 -29.73 -12.05
N CYS A 129 -15.25 -30.78 -11.72
CA CYS A 129 -15.35 -32.10 -12.34
C CYS A 129 -16.74 -32.70 -12.25
#